data_AF-A0A941IVI0-F1
#
_entry.id   AF-A0A941IVI0-F1
#
_cell.length_a   1.000
_cell.length_b   1.000
_cell.length_c   1.000
_cell.angle_alpha   90.00
_cell.angle_beta   90.00
_cell.angle_gamma   90.00
#
_symmetry.space_group_name_H-M   'P 1'
#
loop_
_entity.id
_entity.type
_entity.pdbx_description
1 polymer ?
#
loop_
_entity_poly.entity_id
_entity_poly.type
_entity_poly.pdbx_seq_one_letter_code
_entity_poly.pdbx_strand_id
1 'polypeptide(L)'
;MFVEIPAGTAAGTWVVNTLTLTNNAGQSQTTTGLDEAPITVTSDHVVSASGFTASAISVNDWAGSAPFTVSMKVAGAQNGVASIQLIWFGNGASCTQSSTTPTAGANGVYSVAVQMSQAINGAATCTLDDIIITDGKGDVALYGTDFGAPR
;
A
#
# COMPACT_ATOMS: atom_id res chain seq x y z
N MET A 1 23.86 -7.83 -29.24
CA MET A 1 24.00 -6.94 -28.07
C MET A 1 22.61 -6.77 -27.50
N PHE A 2 22.43 -7.02 -26.21
CA PHE A 2 21.15 -6.80 -25.52
C PHE A 2 21.40 -5.82 -24.37
N VAL A 3 20.41 -4.99 -24.07
CA VAL A 3 20.43 -4.09 -22.90
C VAL A 3 19.57 -4.76 -21.84
N GLU A 4 20.15 -5.00 -20.68
CA GLU A 4 19.41 -5.54 -19.54
C GLU A 4 18.79 -4.38 -18.76
N ILE A 5 17.47 -4.44 -18.56
CA ILE A 5 16.74 -3.48 -17.74
C ILE A 5 16.80 -4.00 -16.29
N PRO A 6 17.44 -3.29 -15.35
CA PRO A 6 17.54 -3.76 -13.96
C PRO A 6 16.18 -3.98 -13.31
N ALA A 7 16.08 -4.97 -12.43
CA ALA A 7 14.90 -5.16 -11.59
C ALA A 7 14.62 -3.90 -10.76
N GLY A 8 13.35 -3.50 -10.65
CA GLY A 8 12.94 -2.28 -9.96
C GLY A 8 13.13 -0.99 -10.77
N THR A 9 13.47 -1.09 -12.06
CA THR A 9 13.41 0.06 -12.98
C THR A 9 11.98 0.61 -13.01
N ALA A 10 11.85 1.94 -12.94
CA ALA A 10 10.56 2.60 -12.95
C ALA A 10 9.74 2.22 -14.19
N ALA A 11 8.46 1.86 -13.99
CA ALA A 11 7.54 1.63 -15.08
C ALA A 11 7.36 2.89 -15.94
N GLY A 12 7.09 2.69 -17.22
CA GLY A 12 6.84 3.78 -18.16
C GLY A 12 7.38 3.50 -19.57
N THR A 13 7.31 4.52 -20.41
CA THR A 13 7.86 4.46 -21.77
C THR A 13 9.31 4.93 -21.75
N TRP A 14 10.22 4.03 -22.11
CA TRP A 14 11.65 4.29 -22.20
C TRP A 14 12.08 4.38 -23.65
N VAL A 15 12.97 5.33 -23.94
CA VAL A 15 13.58 5.51 -25.26
C VAL A 15 15.08 5.56 -25.11
N VAL A 16 15.79 4.84 -25.99
CA VAL A 16 17.24 4.88 -26.04
C VAL A 16 17.63 6.14 -26.81
N ASN A 17 18.13 7.15 -26.10
CA ASN A 17 18.47 8.44 -26.74
C ASN A 17 19.95 8.56 -27.13
N THR A 18 20.82 7.68 -26.62
CA THR A 18 22.27 7.81 -26.79
C THR A 18 22.94 6.45 -26.78
N LEU A 19 23.87 6.23 -27.71
CA LEU A 19 24.73 5.07 -27.80
C LEU A 19 26.19 5.53 -27.81
N THR A 20 27.01 4.98 -26.92
CA THR A 20 28.46 5.21 -26.92
C THR A 20 29.18 3.90 -27.21
N LEU A 21 29.95 3.86 -28.29
CA LEU A 21 30.78 2.73 -28.70
C LEU A 21 32.22 3.04 -28.38
N THR A 22 32.92 2.16 -27.67
CA THR A 22 34.35 2.30 -27.36
C THR A 22 35.12 1.17 -28.02
N ASN A 23 36.17 1.48 -28.76
CA ASN A 23 37.03 0.47 -29.39
C ASN A 23 38.11 -0.06 -28.42
N ASN A 24 38.83 -1.09 -28.84
CA ASN A 24 39.90 -1.70 -28.05
C ASN A 24 41.13 -0.79 -27.82
N ALA A 25 41.23 0.31 -28.56
CA ALA A 25 42.24 1.35 -28.35
C ALA A 25 41.77 2.45 -27.37
N GLY A 26 40.57 2.31 -26.78
CA GLY A 26 40.00 3.26 -25.82
C GLY A 26 39.37 4.51 -26.45
N GLN A 27 39.18 4.54 -27.78
CA GLN A 27 38.50 5.64 -28.44
C GLN A 27 36.99 5.40 -28.40
N SER A 28 36.24 6.41 -27.98
CA SER A 28 34.77 6.37 -27.93
C SER A 28 34.13 7.25 -28.99
N GLN A 29 33.05 6.77 -29.58
CA GLN A 29 32.14 7.56 -30.43
C GLN A 29 30.74 7.51 -29.84
N THR A 30 30.13 8.68 -29.67
CA THR A 30 28.76 8.82 -29.17
C THR A 30 27.83 9.22 -30.30
N THR A 31 26.71 8.53 -30.42
CA THR A 31 25.59 8.85 -31.32
C THR A 31 24.38 9.20 -30.46
N THR A 32 23.73 10.30 -30.77
CA THR A 32 22.53 10.82 -30.09
C THR A 32 21.34 10.90 -31.05
N GLY A 33 20.12 11.00 -30.52
CA GLY A 33 18.92 11.16 -31.36
C GLY A 33 18.61 9.90 -32.16
N LEU A 34 18.77 8.75 -31.50
CA LEU A 34 18.44 7.45 -32.07
C LEU A 34 16.92 7.35 -32.23
N ASP A 35 16.46 6.92 -33.41
CA ASP A 35 15.04 6.70 -33.71
C ASP A 35 14.64 5.25 -33.39
N GLU A 36 15.03 4.78 -32.21
CA GLU A 36 14.71 3.43 -31.74
C GLU A 36 13.28 3.37 -31.22
N ALA A 37 12.61 2.23 -31.45
CA ALA A 37 11.26 2.02 -30.98
C ALA A 37 11.18 2.17 -29.44
N PRO A 38 10.20 2.92 -28.92
CA PRO A 38 10.00 3.02 -27.48
C PRO A 38 9.73 1.64 -26.86
N ILE A 39 10.31 1.41 -25.68
CA ILE A 39 10.11 0.20 -24.90
C ILE A 39 9.16 0.53 -23.75
N THR A 40 8.09 -0.24 -23.60
CA THR A 40 7.22 -0.15 -22.43
C THR A 40 7.78 -1.02 -21.32
N VAL A 41 8.27 -0.39 -20.25
CA VAL A 41 8.72 -1.09 -19.04
C VAL A 41 7.53 -1.21 -18.09
N THR A 42 7.22 -2.43 -17.69
CA THR A 42 6.25 -2.71 -16.63
C THR A 42 7.00 -3.03 -15.35
N SER A 43 6.56 -2.47 -14.22
CA SER A 43 7.00 -2.89 -12.89
C SER A 43 5.85 -3.58 -12.19
N ASP A 44 6.14 -4.70 -11.55
CA ASP A 44 5.22 -5.36 -10.63
C ASP A 44 5.75 -5.11 -9.22
N HIS A 45 5.12 -4.18 -8.51
CA HIS A 45 5.42 -3.93 -7.11
C HIS A 45 4.33 -4.60 -6.29
N VAL A 46 4.72 -5.61 -5.52
CA VAL A 46 3.79 -6.24 -4.58
C VAL A 46 3.43 -5.21 -3.52
N VAL A 47 2.19 -4.73 -3.56
CA VAL A 47 1.64 -3.93 -2.47
C VAL A 47 1.67 -4.77 -1.19
N SER A 48 2.19 -4.20 -0.13
CA SER A 48 2.32 -4.87 1.16
C SER A 48 2.21 -3.86 2.29
N ALA A 49 1.78 -4.33 3.46
CA ALA A 49 1.71 -3.57 4.69
C ALA A 49 2.40 -4.27 5.86
N SER A 50 2.83 -3.46 6.82
CA SER A 50 3.49 -3.89 8.04
C SER A 50 3.26 -2.87 9.16
N GLY A 51 3.65 -3.21 10.38
CA GLY A 51 3.59 -2.29 11.52
C GLY A 51 2.15 -1.87 11.85
N PHE A 52 1.22 -2.82 11.81
CA PHE A 52 -0.17 -2.61 12.18
C PHE A 52 -0.27 -2.14 13.64
N THR A 53 -0.96 -1.04 13.86
CA THR A 53 -1.13 -0.43 15.19
C THR A 53 -2.52 0.18 15.31
N ALA A 54 -3.00 0.29 16.54
CA ALA A 54 -4.18 1.09 16.87
C ALA A 54 -3.75 2.25 17.80
N SER A 55 -4.34 3.43 17.63
CA SER A 55 -4.07 4.58 18.49
C SER A 55 -4.44 4.34 19.95
N ALA A 56 -5.37 3.41 20.19
CA ALA A 56 -5.77 2.94 21.50
C ALA A 56 -6.22 1.48 21.41
N ILE A 57 -5.75 0.64 22.32
CA ILE A 57 -6.23 -0.74 22.51
C ILE A 57 -7.42 -0.81 23.48
N SER A 58 -7.70 0.30 24.16
CA SER A 58 -8.82 0.49 25.08
C SER A 58 -9.34 1.91 24.91
N VAL A 59 -10.64 2.07 24.70
CA VAL A 59 -11.29 3.38 24.59
C VAL A 59 -12.35 3.52 25.68
N ASN A 60 -12.57 4.74 26.17
CA ASN A 60 -13.67 5.01 27.09
C ASN A 60 -14.93 5.33 26.26
N ASP A 61 -15.79 4.34 26.13
CA ASP A 61 -17.01 4.36 25.33
C ASP A 61 -18.29 4.43 26.22
N TRP A 62 -18.15 4.62 27.54
CA TRP A 62 -19.30 4.59 28.46
C TRP A 62 -20.27 5.77 28.25
N ALA A 63 -19.73 6.94 27.91
CA ALA A 63 -20.52 8.15 27.70
C ALA A 63 -21.05 8.29 26.26
N GLY A 64 -20.64 7.40 25.35
CA GLY A 64 -20.98 7.47 23.93
C GLY A 64 -19.90 6.80 23.07
N SER A 65 -20.13 6.77 21.77
CA SER A 65 -19.19 6.18 20.83
C SER A 65 -17.82 6.87 20.87
N ALA A 66 -16.75 6.09 20.87
CA ALA A 66 -15.38 6.57 21.01
C ALA A 66 -14.55 6.34 19.73
N PRO A 67 -13.91 7.37 19.16
CA PRO A 67 -13.08 7.21 17.98
C PRO A 67 -11.70 6.65 18.33
N PHE A 68 -11.13 5.86 17.41
CA PHE A 68 -9.73 5.48 17.39
C PHE A 68 -9.25 5.35 15.94
N THR A 69 -7.96 5.10 15.75
CA THR A 69 -7.35 5.01 14.42
C THR A 69 -6.57 3.72 14.31
N VAL A 70 -6.68 3.05 13.16
CA VAL A 70 -5.80 1.94 12.80
C VAL A 70 -4.80 2.44 11.77
N SER A 71 -3.52 2.19 12.04
CA SER A 71 -2.41 2.68 11.23
C SER A 71 -1.50 1.53 10.80
N MET A 72 -0.96 1.62 9.59
CA MET A 72 -0.03 0.64 9.03
C MET A 72 0.92 1.34 8.07
N LYS A 73 2.10 0.76 7.84
CA LYS A 73 3.04 1.20 6.83
C LYS A 73 2.82 0.41 5.55
N VAL A 74 2.48 1.09 4.46
CA VAL A 74 2.26 0.48 3.13
C VAL A 74 3.46 0.74 2.23
N ALA A 75 3.92 -0.31 1.54
CA ALA A 75 5.00 -0.28 0.57
C ALA A 75 4.51 -0.86 -0.76
N GLY A 76 5.14 -0.44 -1.87
CA GLY A 76 4.85 -0.96 -3.21
C GLY A 76 3.57 -0.44 -3.86
N ALA A 77 2.79 0.43 -3.19
CA ALA A 77 1.57 0.99 -3.75
C ALA A 77 1.85 1.89 -4.98
N GLN A 78 1.21 1.57 -6.11
CA GLN A 78 1.23 2.38 -7.33
C GLN A 78 0.08 3.39 -7.29
N ASN A 79 0.38 4.65 -7.64
CA ASN A 79 -0.56 5.77 -7.53
C ASN A 79 -1.11 6.01 -6.10
N GLY A 80 -0.35 5.63 -5.07
CA GLY A 80 -0.75 5.74 -3.66
C GLY A 80 -1.76 4.67 -3.24
N VAL A 81 -2.22 4.73 -1.99
CA VAL A 81 -3.23 3.81 -1.46
C VAL A 81 -4.62 4.40 -1.67
N ALA A 82 -5.46 3.70 -2.42
CA ALA A 82 -6.83 4.14 -2.72
C ALA A 82 -7.79 3.79 -1.59
N SER A 83 -7.66 2.60 -1.01
CA SER A 83 -8.52 2.14 0.10
C SER A 83 -7.80 1.22 1.06
N ILE A 84 -8.24 1.27 2.32
CA ILE A 84 -7.93 0.30 3.37
C ILE A 84 -9.27 -0.08 4.01
N GLN A 85 -9.66 -1.34 3.88
CA GLN A 85 -10.89 -1.87 4.46
C GLN A 85 -10.56 -2.79 5.63
N LEU A 86 -11.24 -2.57 6.75
CA LEU A 86 -11.10 -3.34 7.98
C LEU A 86 -12.32 -4.24 8.18
N ILE A 87 -12.08 -5.53 8.43
CA ILE A 87 -13.13 -6.52 8.70
C ILE A 87 -13.05 -6.93 10.17
N TRP A 88 -14.16 -6.75 10.88
CA TRP A 88 -14.27 -7.00 12.31
C TRP A 88 -15.08 -8.26 12.58
N PHE A 89 -14.63 -9.09 13.51
CA PHE A 89 -15.34 -10.30 13.97
C PHE A 89 -15.87 -10.16 15.39
N GLY A 90 -16.97 -10.86 15.69
CA GLY A 90 -17.58 -10.98 17.02
C GLY A 90 -19.04 -10.51 17.11
N ASN A 91 -19.72 -10.95 18.17
CA ASN A 91 -21.15 -10.67 18.43
C ASN A 91 -21.41 -9.16 18.59
N GLY A 92 -21.88 -8.54 17.51
CA GLY A 92 -22.24 -7.12 17.46
C GLY A 92 -21.04 -6.27 17.07
N ALA A 93 -21.06 -5.76 15.82
CA ALA A 93 -20.07 -4.86 15.23
C ALA A 93 -19.90 -3.59 16.06
N SER A 94 -19.18 -3.72 17.17
CA SER A 94 -18.94 -2.62 18.10
C SER A 94 -17.96 -1.64 17.47
N CYS A 95 -17.21 -2.03 16.44
CA CYS A 95 -16.35 -1.13 15.69
C CYS A 95 -16.91 -0.93 14.28
N THR A 96 -17.00 0.33 13.88
CA THR A 96 -17.45 0.73 12.55
C THR A 96 -16.38 1.61 11.91
N GLN A 97 -16.00 1.24 10.68
CA GLN A 97 -15.20 2.08 9.82
C GLN A 97 -16.15 2.88 8.92
N SER A 98 -16.18 4.20 9.07
CA SER A 98 -17.08 5.07 8.29
C SER A 98 -16.57 5.39 6.89
N SER A 99 -15.26 5.20 6.64
CA SER A 99 -14.62 5.41 5.35
C SER A 99 -13.44 4.47 5.16
N THR A 100 -13.30 3.91 3.96
CA THR A 100 -12.14 3.13 3.55
C THR A 100 -11.01 3.98 2.99
N THR A 101 -11.26 5.27 2.73
CA THR A 101 -10.22 6.19 2.25
C THR A 101 -9.22 6.47 3.37
N PRO A 102 -7.94 6.09 3.20
CA PRO A 102 -6.96 6.31 4.25
C PRO A 102 -6.45 7.75 4.23
N THR A 103 -6.03 8.23 5.40
CA THR A 103 -5.21 9.44 5.52
C THR A 103 -3.75 9.06 5.36
N ALA A 104 -3.07 9.68 4.39
CA ALA A 104 -1.63 9.50 4.18
C ALA A 104 -0.84 10.30 5.24
N GLY A 105 0.05 9.61 5.95
CA GLY A 105 1.02 10.17 6.87
C GLY A 105 2.43 10.16 6.30
N ALA A 106 3.41 10.51 7.14
CA ALA A 106 4.81 10.47 6.75
C ALA A 106 5.32 9.03 6.59
N ASN A 107 6.39 8.85 5.81
CA ASN A 107 7.15 7.60 5.70
C ASN A 107 6.32 6.37 5.27
N GLY A 108 5.30 6.57 4.44
CA GLY A 108 4.44 5.49 3.93
C GLY A 108 3.44 4.96 4.97
N VAL A 109 3.23 5.68 6.08
CA VAL A 109 2.18 5.34 7.04
C VAL A 109 0.83 5.80 6.50
N TYR A 110 -0.16 4.92 6.56
CA TYR A 110 -1.56 5.20 6.24
C TYR A 110 -2.42 4.88 7.45
N SER A 111 -3.47 5.67 7.63
CA SER A 111 -4.36 5.57 8.79
C SER A 111 -5.82 5.64 8.38
N VAL A 112 -6.66 4.82 9.02
CA VAL A 112 -8.11 4.84 8.84
C VAL A 112 -8.81 5.05 10.19
N ALA A 113 -9.84 5.89 10.16
CA ALA A 113 -10.64 6.20 11.33
C ALA A 113 -11.64 5.07 11.60
N VAL A 114 -11.76 4.71 12.87
CA VAL A 114 -12.69 3.69 13.36
C VAL A 114 -13.44 4.27 14.56
N GLN A 115 -14.69 3.87 14.71
CA GLN A 115 -15.51 4.25 15.84
C GLN A 115 -15.92 3.01 16.62
N MET A 116 -15.64 2.98 17.92
CA MET A 116 -16.25 2.03 18.83
C MET A 116 -17.61 2.57 19.28
N SER A 117 -18.65 1.76 19.16
CA SER A 117 -20.00 2.00 19.63
C SER A 117 -20.05 2.03 21.16
N GLN A 118 -20.96 2.82 21.71
CA GLN A 118 -21.17 2.90 23.15
C GLN A 118 -21.47 1.51 23.76
N ALA A 119 -20.76 1.19 24.83
CA ALA A 119 -21.07 0.11 25.76
C ALA A 119 -22.43 0.34 26.47
N ILE A 120 -23.47 -0.40 26.08
CA ILE A 120 -24.81 -0.29 26.69
C ILE A 120 -24.99 -1.25 27.89
N ASN A 121 -24.30 -2.41 27.91
CA ASN A 121 -24.45 -3.43 28.96
C ASN A 121 -23.15 -4.26 29.19
N GLY A 122 -22.02 -3.59 29.41
CA GLY A 122 -20.72 -4.25 29.62
C GLY A 122 -19.65 -3.74 28.66
N ALA A 123 -18.51 -4.42 28.56
CA ALA A 123 -17.44 -4.00 27.67
C ALA A 123 -17.82 -4.24 26.20
N ALA A 124 -17.79 -3.19 25.38
CA ALA A 124 -17.81 -3.35 23.93
C ALA A 124 -16.43 -3.85 23.48
N THR A 125 -16.39 -4.87 22.63
CA THR A 125 -15.15 -5.42 22.11
C THR A 125 -15.26 -5.60 20.61
N CYS A 126 -14.16 -5.36 19.90
CA CYS A 126 -14.04 -5.69 18.49
C CYS A 126 -12.68 -6.32 18.24
N THR A 127 -12.66 -7.37 17.43
CA THR A 127 -11.44 -8.00 16.96
C THR A 127 -11.30 -7.67 15.48
N LEU A 128 -10.16 -7.10 15.10
CA LEU A 128 -9.80 -6.89 13.71
C LEU A 128 -9.28 -8.23 13.16
N ASP A 129 -10.04 -8.84 12.26
CA ASP A 129 -9.70 -10.15 11.71
C ASP A 129 -8.99 -10.01 10.37
N ASP A 130 -9.47 -9.13 9.50
CA ASP A 130 -8.89 -8.96 8.18
C ASP A 130 -8.72 -7.50 7.75
N ILE A 131 -7.74 -7.30 6.87
CA ILE A 131 -7.41 -6.01 6.25
C ILE A 131 -7.24 -6.23 4.75
N ILE A 132 -7.93 -5.41 3.96
CA ILE A 132 -7.79 -5.33 2.51
C ILE A 132 -7.20 -3.97 2.18
N ILE A 133 -6.12 -3.94 1.41
CA ILE A 133 -5.47 -2.71 0.93
C ILE A 133 -5.52 -2.72 -0.58
N THR A 134 -6.03 -1.65 -1.18
CA THR A 134 -6.04 -1.47 -2.63
C THR A 134 -5.28 -0.19 -2.99
N ASP A 135 -4.34 -0.31 -3.93
CA ASP A 135 -3.60 0.84 -4.44
C ASP A 135 -4.38 1.60 -5.54
N GLY A 136 -3.85 2.73 -6.00
CA GLY A 136 -4.48 3.55 -7.03
C GLY A 136 -4.46 2.95 -8.44
N LYS A 137 -3.81 1.80 -8.64
CA LYS A 137 -3.81 1.02 -9.88
C LYS A 137 -4.77 -0.18 -9.81
N GLY A 138 -5.19 -0.57 -8.61
CA GLY A 138 -6.07 -1.70 -8.34
C GLY A 138 -5.34 -2.95 -7.84
N ASP A 139 -4.04 -2.86 -7.52
CA ASP A 139 -3.29 -3.96 -6.90
C ASP A 139 -3.77 -4.12 -5.44
N VAL A 140 -3.86 -5.37 -4.97
CA VAL A 140 -4.46 -5.70 -3.66
C VAL A 140 -3.49 -6.45 -2.75
N ALA A 141 -3.41 -6.03 -1.49
CA ALA A 141 -2.82 -6.80 -0.40
C ALA A 141 -3.92 -7.25 0.58
N LEU A 142 -3.86 -8.52 0.98
CA LEU A 142 -4.78 -9.13 1.94
C LEU A 142 -4.03 -9.58 3.19
N TYR A 143 -4.64 -9.37 4.34
CA TYR A 143 -4.17 -9.81 5.65
C TYR A 143 -5.35 -10.36 6.43
N GLY A 144 -5.12 -11.38 7.25
CA GLY A 144 -6.16 -11.98 8.08
C GLY A 144 -6.52 -13.42 7.73
N THR A 145 -7.33 -14.02 8.61
CA THR A 145 -7.65 -15.44 8.59
C THR A 145 -8.59 -15.85 7.49
N ASP A 146 -9.55 -15.00 7.17
CA ASP A 146 -10.62 -15.36 6.24
C ASP A 146 -10.09 -15.42 4.81
N PHE A 147 -8.96 -14.75 4.57
CA PHE A 147 -8.19 -14.82 3.33
C PHE A 147 -7.09 -15.88 3.33
N GLY A 148 -6.85 -16.59 4.44
CA GLY A 148 -5.69 -17.47 4.58
C GLY A 148 -4.35 -16.73 4.43
N ALA A 149 -4.32 -15.45 4.77
CA ALA A 149 -3.23 -14.52 4.53
C ALA A 149 -2.37 -14.30 5.80
N PRO A 150 -1.21 -13.62 5.68
CA PRO A 150 -0.41 -13.24 6.84
C PRO A 150 -1.21 -12.41 7.86
N ARG A 151 -0.82 -12.51 9.14
CA ARG A 151 -1.41 -11.75 10.25
C ARG A 151 -0.42 -10.72 10.79
#